data_AF-A0A0F8XWM8-F1
#
_entry.id   AF-A0A0F8XWM8-F1
#
_cell.length_a   1.000
_cell.length_b   1.000
_cell.length_c   1.000
_cell.angle_alpha   90.00
_cell.angle_beta   90.00
_cell.angle_gamma   90.00
#
_symmetry.space_group_name_H-M   'P 1'
#
loop_
_entity.id
_entity.type
_entity.pdbx_description
1 polymer ?
#
loop_
_entity_poly.entity_id
_entity_poly.type
_entity_poly.pdbx_seq_one_letter_code
_entity_poly.pdbx_strand_id
1 'polypeptide(L)'
;MSIAAIVSITVFVGLLFVLFQQQQKTHTLSRLVLLGLVSGSVFGLALQLVFSEGHAVVKETLSWIDIIGSGYIGLLKMVIMPLVLVSMIAAVVKLDKDGSLGKISSLTIAILLVTTAIAALIGIMVVQVFG
;
A
#
# COMPACT_ATOMS: atom_id res chain seq x y z
N MET A 1 -18.93 21.84 6.36
CA MET A 1 -18.96 20.45 6.86
C MET A 1 -20.39 19.98 6.90
N SER A 2 -20.74 19.02 6.04
CA SER A 2 -22.04 18.37 6.14
C SER A 2 -22.08 17.51 7.41
N ILE A 3 -23.24 17.45 8.08
CA ILE A 3 -23.45 16.61 9.27
C ILE A 3 -23.08 15.15 8.95
N ALA A 4 -23.36 14.69 7.72
CA ALA A 4 -23.00 13.36 7.25
C ALA A 4 -21.48 13.13 7.17
N ALA A 5 -20.67 14.15 6.84
CA ALA A 5 -19.22 14.03 6.78
C ALA A 5 -18.62 13.87 8.18
N ILE A 6 -19.17 14.61 9.15
CA ILE A 6 -18.77 14.53 10.56
C ILE A 6 -19.06 13.13 11.12
N VAL A 7 -20.22 12.55 10.79
CA VAL A 7 -20.57 11.17 11.18
C VAL A 7 -19.58 10.18 10.57
N SER A 8 -19.28 10.26 9.28
CA SER A 8 -18.33 9.36 8.61
C SER A 8 -16.91 9.45 9.19
N ILE A 9 -16.43 10.66 9.47
CA ILE A 9 -15.13 10.87 10.13
C ILE A 9 -15.13 10.30 11.55
N THR A 10 -16.23 10.45 12.29
CA THR A 10 -16.37 9.87 13.64
C THR A 10 -16.30 8.35 13.61
N VAL A 11 -16.98 7.72 12.64
CA VAL A 11 -16.91 6.26 12.42
C VAL A 11 -15.48 5.84 12.06
N PHE A 12 -14.81 6.59 11.19
CA PHE A 12 -13.41 6.31 10.81
C PHE A 12 -12.45 6.40 12.01
N VAL A 13 -12.59 7.44 12.84
CA VAL A 13 -11.80 7.59 14.08
C VAL A 13 -12.10 6.45 15.06
N GLY A 14 -13.36 6.04 15.18
CA GLY A 14 -13.74 4.86 15.96
C GLY A 14 -13.06 3.57 15.46
N LEU A 15 -12.99 3.39 14.15
CA LEU A 15 -12.29 2.26 13.52
C LEU A 15 -10.79 2.29 13.85
N LEU A 16 -10.15 3.46 13.71
CA LEU A 16 -8.74 3.64 14.09
C LEU A 16 -8.50 3.34 15.57
N PHE A 17 -9.41 3.75 16.47
CA PHE A 17 -9.29 3.46 17.89
C PHE A 17 -9.40 1.96 18.20
N VAL A 18 -10.31 1.25 17.54
CA VAL A 18 -10.43 -0.23 17.66
C VAL A 18 -9.14 -0.91 17.20
N LEU A 19 -8.59 -0.49 16.05
CA LEU A 19 -7.31 -1.02 15.55
C LEU A 19 -6.14 -0.67 16.49
N PHE A 20 -6.11 0.52 17.06
CA PHE A 20 -5.09 0.94 18.02
C PHE A 20 -5.17 0.11 19.32
N GLN A 21 -6.38 -0.14 19.82
CA GLN A 21 -6.57 -0.98 21.01
C GLN A 21 -6.15 -2.43 20.74
N GLN A 22 -6.38 -2.92 19.51
CA GLN A 22 -5.95 -4.25 19.08
C GLN A 22 -4.43 -4.32 18.86
N GLN A 23 -3.78 -3.23 18.47
CA GLN A 23 -2.32 -3.13 18.37
C GLN A 23 -1.66 -3.33 19.75
N GLN A 24 -2.25 -2.80 20.82
CA GLN A 24 -1.70 -2.96 22.18
C GLN A 24 -1.77 -4.40 22.71
N LYS A 25 -2.66 -5.25 22.17
CA LYS A 25 -2.85 -6.64 22.60
C LYS A 25 -1.89 -7.65 21.97
N THR A 26 -0.71 -7.21 21.51
CA THR A 26 0.40 -8.07 21.02
C THR A 26 0.08 -8.97 19.81
N HIS A 27 -0.88 -8.59 18.97
CA HIS A 27 -1.09 -9.29 17.69
C HIS A 27 0.10 -9.06 16.74
N THR A 28 0.40 -10.05 15.89
CA THR A 28 1.46 -9.92 14.88
C THR A 28 1.15 -8.75 13.94
N LEU A 29 2.18 -7.97 13.58
CA LEU A 29 2.05 -6.81 12.69
C LEU A 29 1.33 -7.16 11.38
N SER A 30 1.62 -8.34 10.80
CA SER A 30 0.96 -8.80 9.58
C SER A 30 -0.56 -8.92 9.76
N ARG A 31 -1.04 -9.40 10.91
CA ARG A 31 -2.49 -9.53 11.17
C ARG A 31 -3.14 -8.16 11.34
N LEU A 32 -2.46 -7.22 11.98
CA LEU A 32 -2.93 -5.84 12.13
C LEU A 32 -3.03 -5.12 10.77
N VAL A 33 -2.03 -5.28 9.90
CA VAL A 33 -2.05 -4.69 8.54
C VAL A 33 -3.17 -5.28 7.71
N LEU A 34 -3.38 -6.60 7.76
CA LEU A 34 -4.48 -7.26 7.06
C LEU A 34 -5.85 -6.79 7.57
N LEU A 35 -6.02 -6.66 8.89
CA LEU A 35 -7.26 -6.14 9.47
C LEU A 35 -7.49 -4.68 9.10
N GLY A 36 -6.44 -3.85 9.08
CA GLY A 36 -6.51 -2.46 8.60
C GLY A 36 -6.91 -2.37 7.13
N LEU A 37 -6.33 -3.22 6.28
CA LEU A 37 -6.69 -3.29 4.86
C LEU A 37 -8.15 -3.71 4.67
N VAL A 38 -8.58 -4.81 5.29
CA VAL A 38 -9.95 -5.32 5.14
C VAL A 38 -10.97 -4.32 5.68
N SER A 39 -10.77 -3.81 6.89
CA SER A 39 -11.69 -2.85 7.50
C SER A 39 -11.72 -1.51 6.77
N GLY A 40 -10.58 -1.01 6.31
CA GLY A 40 -10.48 0.22 5.50
C GLY A 40 -11.16 0.07 4.14
N SER A 41 -10.93 -1.05 3.43
CA SER A 41 -11.59 -1.32 2.15
C SER A 41 -13.12 -1.46 2.31
N VAL A 42 -13.59 -2.18 3.34
CA VAL A 42 -15.03 -2.31 3.63
C VAL A 42 -15.65 -0.96 3.97
N PHE A 43 -14.97 -0.14 4.76
CA PHE A 43 -15.43 1.21 5.09
C PHE A 43 -15.50 2.12 3.85
N GLY A 44 -14.49 2.08 2.98
CA GLY A 44 -14.49 2.84 1.72
C GLY A 44 -15.63 2.44 0.79
N LEU A 45 -15.88 1.13 0.64
CA LEU A 45 -17.01 0.62 -0.14
C LEU A 45 -18.36 1.02 0.48
N ALA A 46 -18.51 0.90 1.80
CA ALA A 46 -19.73 1.31 2.50
C ALA A 46 -20.02 2.80 2.32
N LEU A 47 -18.98 3.65 2.35
CA LEU A 47 -19.14 5.09 2.08
C LEU A 47 -19.64 5.34 0.65
N GLN A 48 -19.10 4.65 -0.35
CA GLN A 48 -19.53 4.82 -1.75
C GLN A 48 -20.96 4.32 -2.00
N LEU A 49 -21.40 3.27 -1.29
CA LEU A 49 -22.77 2.73 -1.41
C LEU A 49 -23.82 3.59 -0.70
N VAL A 50 -23.50 4.15 0.47
CA VAL A 50 -24.43 4.99 1.24
C VAL A 50 -24.50 6.41 0.68
N PHE A 51 -23.37 6.94 0.22
CA PHE A 51 -23.26 8.28 -0.35
C PHE A 51 -22.90 8.13 -1.83
N SER A 52 -23.93 8.06 -2.67
CA SER A 52 -23.81 7.91 -4.13
C SER A 52 -22.81 8.90 -4.75
N GLU A 53 -22.15 8.50 -5.84
CA GLU A 53 -21.06 9.23 -6.48
C GLU A 53 -21.37 10.72 -6.69
N GLY A 54 -20.48 11.60 -6.21
CA GLY A 54 -20.56 13.04 -6.43
C GLY A 54 -21.08 13.87 -5.26
N HIS A 55 -21.48 13.27 -4.13
CA HIS A 55 -21.80 14.05 -2.94
C HIS A 55 -20.56 14.70 -2.31
N ALA A 56 -20.64 16.00 -2.02
CA ALA A 56 -19.59 16.78 -1.37
C ALA A 56 -19.08 16.14 -0.05
N VAL A 57 -19.93 15.33 0.59
CA VAL A 57 -19.64 14.55 1.79
C VAL A 57 -18.50 13.54 1.60
N VAL A 58 -18.47 12.83 0.47
CA VAL A 58 -17.43 11.82 0.20
C VAL A 58 -16.10 12.51 -0.03
N LYS A 59 -16.09 13.59 -0.81
CA LYS A 59 -14.88 14.38 -1.08
C LYS A 59 -14.30 15.01 0.19
N GLU A 60 -15.16 15.56 1.05
CA GLU A 60 -14.76 16.14 2.34
C GLU A 60 -14.18 15.05 3.28
N THR A 61 -14.83 13.88 3.37
CA THR A 61 -14.36 12.75 4.19
C THR A 61 -13.01 12.21 3.69
N LEU A 62 -12.87 12.02 2.38
CA LEU A 62 -11.62 11.55 1.77
C LEU A 62 -10.46 12.51 2.01
N SER A 63 -10.69 13.82 1.99
CA SER A 63 -9.66 14.82 2.28
C SER A 63 -9.11 14.68 3.71
N TRP A 64 -9.93 14.30 4.69
CA TRP A 64 -9.46 14.07 6.06
C TRP A 64 -8.70 12.76 6.20
N ILE A 65 -9.17 11.70 5.55
CA ILE A 65 -8.49 10.40 5.54
C ILE A 65 -7.12 10.52 4.85
N ASP A 66 -7.03 11.32 3.79
CA ASP A 66 -5.79 11.51 3.02
C ASP A 66 -4.68 12.14 3.84
N ILE A 67 -4.98 13.00 4.82
CA ILE A 67 -3.97 13.56 5.74
C ILE A 67 -3.23 12.43 6.48
N ILE A 68 -3.96 11.40 6.92
CA ILE A 68 -3.38 10.27 7.66
C ILE A 68 -2.62 9.35 6.69
N GLY A 69 -3.20 9.06 5.52
CA GLY A 69 -2.58 8.21 4.50
C GLY A 69 -1.30 8.80 3.91
N SER A 70 -1.36 10.07 3.49
CA SER A 70 -0.20 10.80 2.97
C SER A 70 0.88 10.99 4.04
N GLY A 71 0.49 11.24 5.29
CA GLY A 71 1.41 11.29 6.42
C GLY A 71 2.19 9.98 6.60
N TYR A 72 1.50 8.84 6.61
CA TYR A 72 2.14 7.53 6.69
C TYR A 72 3.11 7.26 5.52
N ILE A 73 2.69 7.53 4.28
CA ILE A 73 3.54 7.36 3.09
C ILE A 73 4.74 8.31 3.13
N GLY A 74 4.56 9.54 3.61
CA GLY A 74 5.64 10.53 3.76
C GLY A 74 6.72 10.04 4.72
N LEU A 75 6.31 9.51 5.88
CA LEU A 75 7.23 8.93 6.86
C LEU A 75 7.97 7.72 6.29
N LEU A 76 7.29 6.84 5.55
CA LEU A 76 7.95 5.71 4.86
C LEU A 76 8.97 6.19 3.84
N LYS A 77 8.63 7.19 3.02
CA LYS A 77 9.54 7.74 2.00
C LYS A 77 10.80 8.34 2.61
N MET A 78 10.71 8.99 3.78
CA MET A 78 11.86 9.53 4.51
C MET A 78 12.88 8.46 4.88
N VAL A 79 12.42 7.26 5.23
CA VAL A 79 13.29 6.12 5.59
C VAL A 79 13.79 5.39 4.34
N ILE A 80 12.90 5.11 3.39
CA ILE A 80 13.19 4.27 2.23
C ILE A 80 14.18 4.93 1.28
N MET A 81 14.00 6.22 0.95
CA MET A 81 14.81 6.90 -0.06
C MET A 81 16.32 6.89 0.24
N PRO A 82 16.79 7.26 1.45
CA PRO A 82 18.22 7.18 1.78
C PRO A 82 18.71 5.73 1.92
N LEU A 83 17.90 4.85 2.53
CA LEU A 83 18.30 3.47 2.77
C LEU A 83 18.55 2.70 1.48
N VAL A 84 17.72 2.90 0.46
CA VAL A 84 17.84 2.23 -0.83
C VAL A 84 19.17 2.55 -1.50
N LEU A 85 19.61 3.81 -1.50
CA LEU A 85 20.90 4.21 -2.07
C LEU A 85 22.07 3.57 -1.33
N VAL A 86 22.08 3.67 0.00
CA VAL A 86 23.16 3.09 0.84
C VAL A 86 23.21 1.57 0.70
N SER A 87 22.04 0.91 0.70
CA SER A 87 21.93 -0.55 0.53
C SER A 87 22.40 -1.00 -0.85
N MET A 88 22.08 -0.27 -1.91
CA MET A 88 22.55 -0.60 -3.27
C MET A 88 24.06 -0.46 -3.39
N ILE A 89 24.64 0.66 -2.92
CA ILE A 89 26.10 0.86 -2.94
C ILE A 89 26.81 -0.24 -2.16
N ALA A 90 26.33 -0.56 -0.95
CA ALA A 90 26.92 -1.62 -0.13
C ALA A 90 26.83 -3.00 -0.80
N ALA A 91 25.73 -3.31 -1.48
CA ALA A 91 25.56 -4.56 -2.21
C ALA A 91 26.52 -4.65 -3.40
N VAL A 92 26.64 -3.57 -4.19
CA VAL A 92 27.55 -3.53 -5.35
C VAL A 92 29.01 -3.69 -4.92
N VAL A 93 29.45 -2.97 -3.88
CA VAL A 93 30.83 -3.06 -3.36
C VAL A 93 31.17 -4.47 -2.83
N LYS A 94 30.20 -5.19 -2.27
CA LYS A 94 30.42 -6.58 -1.83
C LYS A 94 30.58 -7.54 -3.02
N LEU A 95 29.73 -7.43 -4.03
CA LEU A 95 29.73 -8.32 -5.19
C LEU A 95 30.90 -8.07 -6.16
N ASP A 96 31.42 -6.84 -6.20
CA ASP A 96 32.61 -6.48 -6.98
C ASP A 96 33.86 -7.21 -6.47
N LYS A 97 34.02 -7.32 -5.14
CA LYS A 97 35.13 -8.05 -4.51
C LYS A 97 35.17 -9.54 -4.83
N ASP A 98 34.01 -10.14 -5.14
CA ASP A 98 33.87 -11.56 -5.45
C ASP A 98 33.87 -11.85 -6.97
N GLY A 99 34.07 -10.83 -7.83
CA GLY A 99 34.14 -10.97 -9.29
C GLY A 99 32.87 -11.53 -9.96
N SER A 100 31.76 -11.62 -9.23
CA SER A 100 30.53 -12.32 -9.65
C SER A 100 29.39 -11.38 -10.05
N LEU A 101 29.62 -10.06 -10.01
CA LEU A 101 28.63 -9.02 -10.30
C LEU A 101 27.95 -9.20 -11.66
N GLY A 102 28.73 -9.47 -12.71
CA GLY A 102 28.20 -9.63 -14.08
C GLY A 102 27.26 -10.83 -14.23
N LYS A 103 27.59 -11.97 -13.60
CA LYS A 103 26.78 -13.20 -13.68
C LYS A 103 25.51 -13.10 -12.84
N ILE A 104 25.59 -12.49 -11.66
CA ILE A 104 24.43 -12.30 -10.78
C ILE A 104 23.46 -11.28 -11.41
N SER A 105 23.99 -10.18 -11.96
CA SER A 105 23.20 -9.17 -12.65
C SER A 105 22.49 -9.75 -13.88
N SER A 106 23.19 -10.48 -14.76
CA SER A 106 22.57 -11.06 -15.95
C SER A 106 21.49 -12.09 -15.62
N LEU A 107 21.72 -12.94 -14.61
CA LEU A 107 20.74 -13.92 -14.15
C LEU A 107 19.50 -13.24 -13.55
N THR A 108 19.70 -12.19 -12.73
CA THR A 108 18.59 -11.45 -12.11
C THR A 108 17.75 -10.74 -13.16
N ILE A 109 18.38 -10.07 -14.13
CA ILE A 109 17.68 -9.41 -15.25
C ILE A 109 16.89 -10.43 -16.06
N ALA A 110 17.49 -11.57 -16.40
CA ALA A 110 16.80 -12.63 -17.14
C ALA A 110 15.57 -13.14 -16.38
N ILE A 111 15.69 -13.39 -15.08
CA ILE A 111 14.57 -13.83 -14.23
C ILE A 111 13.47 -12.77 -14.18
N LEU A 112 13.80 -11.51 -13.91
CA LEU A 112 12.81 -10.41 -13.83
C LEU A 112 12.08 -10.19 -15.16
N LEU A 113 12.79 -10.26 -16.28
CA LEU A 113 12.20 -10.16 -17.62
C LEU A 113 11.24 -11.32 -17.91
N VAL A 114 11.65 -12.56 -17.61
CA VAL A 114 10.79 -13.74 -17.80
C VAL A 114 9.56 -13.67 -16.92
N THR A 115 9.68 -13.31 -15.64
CA THR A 115 8.51 -13.16 -14.76
C THR A 115 7.58 -12.05 -15.20
N THR A 116 8.13 -10.95 -15.74
CA THR A 116 7.33 -9.84 -16.30
C THR A 116 6.59 -10.28 -17.57
N ALA A 117 7.26 -11.03 -18.45
CA ALA A 117 6.64 -11.58 -19.66
C ALA A 117 5.48 -12.54 -19.31
N ILE A 118 5.66 -13.43 -18.34
CA ILE A 118 4.60 -14.32 -17.85
C ILE A 118 3.43 -13.50 -17.28
N ALA A 119 3.70 -12.50 -16.42
CA ALA A 119 2.66 -11.64 -15.86
C ALA A 119 1.86 -10.90 -16.94
N ALA A 120 2.55 -10.37 -17.98
CA ALA A 120 1.91 -9.71 -19.11
C ALA A 120 1.03 -10.67 -19.93
N LEU A 121 1.51 -11.89 -20.20
CA LEU A 121 0.73 -12.92 -20.91
C LEU A 121 -0.54 -13.30 -20.15
N ILE A 122 -0.47 -13.46 -18.83
CA ILE A 122 -1.64 -13.72 -17.99
C ILE A 122 -2.61 -12.53 -18.06
N GLY A 123 -2.11 -11.30 -17.96
CA GLY A 123 -2.92 -10.09 -18.08
C GLY A 123 -3.67 -10.02 -19.42
N ILE A 124 -2.98 -10.31 -20.53
CA ILE A 124 -3.60 -10.33 -21.88
C ILE A 124 -4.67 -11.42 -21.96
N MET A 125 -4.40 -12.64 -21.46
CA MET A 125 -5.40 -13.71 -21.45
C MET A 125 -6.65 -13.34 -20.65
N VAL A 126 -6.49 -12.75 -19.46
CA VAL A 126 -7.64 -12.37 -18.62
C VAL A 126 -8.48 -11.32 -19.33
N VAL A 127 -7.87 -10.31 -19.95
CA VAL A 127 -8.59 -9.30 -20.74
C VAL A 127 -9.29 -9.93 -21.94
N GLN A 128 -8.69 -10.89 -22.62
CA GLN A 128 -9.34 -11.52 -23.78
C GLN A 128 -10.50 -12.45 -23.41
N VAL A 129 -10.51 -13.02 -22.19
CA VAL A 129 -11.57 -13.93 -21.71
C VAL A 129 -12.71 -13.17 -21.01
N PHE A 130 -12.39 -12.14 -20.23
CA PHE A 130 -13.35 -11.44 -19.37
C PHE A 130 -13.56 -9.95 -19.72
N GLY A 131 -12.75 -9.40 -20.62
CA GLY A 131 -12.82 -8.01 -21.07
C GLY A 131 -13.62 -7.81 -22.34
#